data_AF-A0A106AJ24-F1
#
_entry.id   AF-A0A106AJ24-F1
#
_cell.length_a   1.000
_cell.length_b   1.000
_cell.length_c   1.000
_cell.angle_alpha   90.00
_cell.angle_beta   90.00
_cell.angle_gamma   90.00
#
_symmetry.space_group_name_H-M   'P 1'
#
loop_
_entity.id
_entity.type
_entity.pdbx_description
1 polymer ?
#
loop_
_entity_poly.entity_id
_entity_poly.type
_entity_poly.pdbx_seq_one_letter_code
_entity_poly.pdbx_strand_id
1 'polypeptide(L)'
;MVVVGAGPAGLCAALRLNQLGHRVLLVERSRSWPRPQIGEALTPGVRNIIDLLDANDALDTVPILAGKPTRLRWTSEAIETVAHDGAVVDRAAFDAALVRLAQARGVAVLRPASLVRVDGRPGSWRVQIATSEGLPEVDATAVLDAQGRQSRREPQRLRAPRLSTLWAEIPASARGPGADRATRVDALPDGWMWGAALPSGRYRIMFTFDPSMRGDAPAREPETLLRRACARSALFEEMAGLPWCNAPSMCASTPYIDALAWQEGRVKLGDAAFALDPISSSGVEKAMRFSLQAVIALNTWCRASNAMEQALARRFYESRLVESAARHFAWSAGYYRQAWCGESPFWRGRSTPTLTSGLAPDDTLAARVADLTLALQAEWAQIAVVRPPSGDSAPRLPMHDPIRLARDAEIVVVPCATGDRVIAHPALQHPNLDRPVAFWDGVALVPLLGALMRAALPLELIGSLGGSMEPASARRLLEWLWSKRIVEPAAFGANACPTS
;
A
#
# COMPACT_ATOMS: atom_id res chain seq x y z
N MET A 1 12.20 12.86 -17.30
CA MET A 1 12.34 11.94 -16.15
C MET A 1 12.43 10.52 -16.65
N VAL A 2 13.17 9.65 -15.96
CA VAL A 2 13.30 8.23 -16.31
C VAL A 2 12.62 7.37 -15.27
N VAL A 3 11.67 6.54 -15.67
CA VAL A 3 11.01 5.54 -14.83
C VAL A 3 11.53 4.17 -15.24
N VAL A 4 12.03 3.37 -14.30
CA VAL A 4 12.63 2.06 -14.57
C VAL A 4 11.73 0.97 -14.00
N GLY A 5 11.11 0.20 -14.89
CA GLY A 5 10.16 -0.88 -14.58
C GLY A 5 8.72 -0.53 -14.98
N ALA A 6 8.13 -1.33 -15.87
CA ALA A 6 6.75 -1.21 -16.32
C ALA A 6 5.83 -2.18 -15.56
N GLY A 7 5.92 -2.20 -14.23
CA GLY A 7 4.87 -2.75 -13.36
C GLY A 7 3.81 -1.69 -13.04
N PRO A 8 2.75 -2.05 -12.29
CA PRO A 8 1.70 -1.09 -11.90
C PRO A 8 2.24 0.19 -11.25
N ALA A 9 3.26 0.08 -10.39
CA ALA A 9 3.92 1.25 -9.78
C ALA A 9 4.51 2.22 -10.82
N GLY A 10 5.34 1.70 -11.73
CA GLY A 10 6.00 2.51 -12.75
C GLY A 10 5.05 3.07 -13.80
N LEU A 11 4.02 2.29 -14.18
CA LEU A 11 2.99 2.74 -15.12
C LEU A 11 2.13 3.86 -14.54
N CYS A 12 1.67 3.72 -13.29
CA CYS A 12 0.99 4.80 -12.59
C CYS A 12 1.86 6.06 -12.49
N ALA A 13 3.14 5.89 -12.14
CA ALA A 13 4.05 7.03 -12.05
C ALA A 13 4.27 7.70 -13.41
N ALA A 14 4.51 6.93 -14.47
CA ALA A 14 4.73 7.45 -15.81
C ALA A 14 3.52 8.20 -16.36
N LEU A 15 2.32 7.61 -16.22
CA LEU A 15 1.06 8.25 -16.63
C LEU A 15 0.80 9.54 -15.85
N ARG A 16 0.99 9.52 -14.52
CA ARG A 16 0.78 10.71 -13.70
C ARG A 16 1.79 11.80 -13.99
N LEU A 17 3.07 11.46 -14.15
CA LEU A 17 4.10 12.43 -14.54
C LEU A 17 3.79 13.07 -15.90
N ASN A 18 3.28 12.30 -16.85
CA ASN A 18 2.83 12.81 -18.14
C ASN A 18 1.64 13.77 -18.02
N GLN A 19 0.61 13.44 -17.22
CA GLN A 19 -0.50 14.36 -16.90
C GLN A 19 -0.01 15.68 -16.27
N LEU A 20 1.07 15.62 -15.49
CA LEU A 20 1.70 16.80 -14.87
C LEU A 20 2.60 17.61 -15.82
N GLY A 21 2.71 17.21 -17.10
CA GLY A 21 3.49 17.91 -18.13
C GLY A 21 4.98 17.55 -18.17
N HIS A 22 5.41 16.46 -17.52
CA HIS A 22 6.79 15.99 -17.64
C HIS A 22 7.01 15.12 -18.87
N ARG A 23 8.17 15.25 -19.51
CA ARG A 23 8.63 14.28 -20.51
C ARG A 23 9.14 13.03 -19.80
N VAL A 24 8.54 11.88 -20.11
CA VAL A 24 8.83 10.62 -19.43
C VAL A 24 9.42 9.60 -20.40
N LEU A 25 10.52 8.97 -19.97
CA LEU A 25 11.05 7.75 -20.57
C LEU A 25 10.82 6.58 -19.60
N LEU A 26 10.02 5.60 -20.01
CA LEU A 26 9.78 4.36 -19.29
C LEU A 26 10.69 3.25 -19.85
N VAL A 27 11.48 2.64 -18.98
CA VAL A 27 12.46 1.59 -19.33
C VAL A 27 11.99 0.25 -18.78
N GLU A 28 11.88 -0.77 -19.62
CA GLU A 28 11.41 -2.08 -19.22
C GLU A 28 12.21 -3.22 -19.83
N ARG A 29 12.70 -4.12 -18.96
CA ARG A 29 13.64 -5.19 -19.33
C ARG A 29 13.01 -6.42 -19.98
N SER A 30 11.72 -6.64 -19.77
CA SER A 30 11.04 -7.86 -20.21
C SER A 30 10.99 -7.91 -21.73
N ARG A 31 11.48 -9.00 -22.30
CA ARG A 31 11.55 -9.23 -23.76
C ARG A 31 10.18 -9.54 -24.35
N SER A 32 9.36 -10.32 -23.65
CA SER A 32 8.01 -10.69 -24.09
C SER A 32 6.94 -9.88 -23.38
N TRP A 33 5.93 -9.45 -24.15
CA TRP A 33 4.76 -8.72 -23.67
C TRP A 33 3.51 -9.24 -24.40
N PRO A 34 2.38 -9.48 -23.71
CA PRO A 34 2.16 -9.40 -22.25
C PRO A 34 3.07 -10.35 -21.45
N ARG A 35 3.56 -9.91 -20.28
CA ARG A 35 4.49 -10.72 -19.45
C ARG A 35 3.74 -11.44 -18.33
N PRO A 36 4.07 -12.73 -18.03
CA PRO A 36 3.56 -13.39 -16.83
C PRO A 36 3.97 -12.65 -15.56
N GLN A 37 3.01 -12.43 -14.65
CA GLN A 37 3.25 -11.77 -13.37
C GLN A 37 2.21 -12.20 -12.34
N ILE A 38 2.66 -12.50 -11.13
CA ILE A 38 1.77 -12.82 -9.99
C ILE A 38 1.14 -11.56 -9.36
N GLY A 39 0.04 -11.76 -8.63
CA GLY A 39 -0.66 -10.73 -7.86
C GLY A 39 -1.97 -10.31 -8.53
N GLU A 40 -2.79 -11.28 -8.90
CA GLU A 40 -4.00 -11.12 -9.70
C GLU A 40 -5.17 -10.54 -8.93
N ALA A 41 -5.19 -10.73 -7.61
CA ALA A 41 -6.20 -10.16 -6.76
C ALA A 41 -5.97 -8.65 -6.60
N LEU A 42 -7.00 -7.86 -6.93
CA LEU A 42 -7.07 -6.43 -6.78
C LEU A 42 -8.14 -6.07 -5.75
N THR A 43 -7.82 -5.10 -4.90
CA THR A 43 -8.79 -4.52 -3.96
C THR A 43 -9.62 -3.44 -4.65
N PRO A 44 -10.84 -3.12 -4.15
CA PRO A 44 -11.70 -2.08 -4.73
C PRO A 44 -11.02 -0.72 -4.89
N GLY A 45 -10.07 -0.40 -4.01
CA GLY A 45 -9.34 0.87 -4.00
C GLY A 45 -8.52 1.15 -5.26
N VAL A 46 -8.31 0.15 -6.14
CA VAL A 46 -7.69 0.33 -7.47
C VAL A 46 -8.58 1.16 -8.40
N ARG A 47 -9.91 1.12 -8.27
CA ARG A 47 -10.84 1.88 -9.14
C ARG A 47 -10.56 3.39 -9.10
N ASN A 48 -10.45 3.95 -7.89
CA ASN A 48 -10.13 5.37 -7.71
C ASN A 48 -8.78 5.77 -8.36
N ILE A 49 -7.83 4.82 -8.46
CA ILE A 49 -6.54 5.07 -9.11
C ILE A 49 -6.69 5.05 -10.63
N ILE A 50 -7.48 4.10 -11.15
CA ILE A 50 -7.80 4.03 -12.58
C ILE A 50 -8.51 5.31 -13.02
N ASP A 51 -9.47 5.79 -12.23
CA ASP A 51 -10.20 7.04 -12.48
C ASP A 51 -9.25 8.24 -12.51
N LEU A 52 -8.38 8.39 -11.50
CA LEU A 52 -7.41 9.48 -11.46
C LEU A 52 -6.44 9.48 -12.66
N LEU A 53 -6.14 8.30 -13.19
CA LEU A 53 -5.28 8.11 -14.35
C LEU A 53 -6.06 8.16 -15.67
N ASP A 54 -7.37 8.43 -15.65
CA ASP A 54 -8.26 8.38 -16.81
C ASP A 54 -8.09 7.07 -17.61
N ALA A 55 -7.89 5.94 -16.92
CA ALA A 55 -7.48 4.68 -17.53
C ALA A 55 -8.63 3.68 -17.72
N ASN A 56 -9.88 4.09 -17.46
CA ASN A 56 -11.07 3.24 -17.55
C ASN A 56 -11.20 2.57 -18.93
N ASP A 57 -11.33 3.35 -20.00
CA ASP A 57 -11.49 2.84 -21.37
C ASP A 57 -10.36 1.88 -21.79
N ALA A 58 -9.13 2.16 -21.35
CA ALA A 58 -7.98 1.31 -21.65
C ALA A 58 -8.07 -0.06 -20.98
N LEU A 59 -8.75 -0.14 -19.84
CA LEU A 59 -8.90 -1.33 -19.01
C LEU A 59 -10.24 -2.04 -19.16
N ASP A 60 -11.21 -1.45 -19.87
CA ASP A 60 -12.53 -2.05 -20.11
C ASP A 60 -12.48 -3.45 -20.73
N THR A 61 -11.46 -3.71 -21.56
CA THR A 61 -11.27 -4.99 -22.25
C THR A 61 -10.42 -5.98 -21.46
N VAL A 62 -9.88 -5.59 -20.30
CA VAL A 62 -9.06 -6.49 -19.47
C VAL A 62 -9.97 -7.55 -18.85
N PRO A 63 -9.65 -8.85 -19.00
CA PRO A 63 -10.43 -9.90 -18.37
C PRO A 63 -10.38 -9.82 -16.83
N ILE A 64 -11.57 -9.82 -16.20
CA ILE A 64 -11.75 -9.71 -14.75
C ILE A 64 -12.75 -10.77 -14.26
N LEU A 65 -12.46 -11.37 -13.11
CA LEU A 65 -13.41 -12.15 -12.30
C LEU A 65 -13.69 -11.40 -11.00
N ALA A 66 -14.87 -10.80 -10.89
CA ALA A 66 -15.32 -10.08 -9.70
C ALA A 66 -16.52 -10.77 -9.04
N GLY A 67 -16.82 -10.39 -7.79
CA GLY A 67 -18.00 -10.85 -7.05
C GLY A 67 -17.99 -12.36 -6.79
N LYS A 68 -16.81 -12.97 -6.68
CA LYS A 68 -16.68 -14.39 -6.33
C LYS A 68 -16.57 -14.53 -4.81
N PRO A 69 -17.24 -15.53 -4.21
CA PRO A 69 -17.16 -15.75 -2.77
C PRO A 69 -15.74 -16.18 -2.39
N THR A 70 -15.37 -15.91 -1.14
CA THR A 70 -14.15 -16.43 -0.54
C THR A 70 -14.51 -17.51 0.47
N ARG A 71 -13.95 -18.71 0.32
CA ARG A 71 -13.96 -19.75 1.34
C ARG A 71 -12.73 -19.60 2.22
N LEU A 72 -12.94 -19.45 3.51
CA LEU A 72 -11.91 -19.14 4.49
C LEU A 72 -11.90 -20.21 5.58
N ARG A 73 -10.73 -20.76 5.87
CA ARG A 73 -10.47 -21.53 7.10
C ARG A 73 -9.29 -20.87 7.80
N TRP A 74 -9.59 -19.98 8.73
CA TRP A 74 -8.60 -19.08 9.32
C TRP A 74 -8.75 -18.95 10.82
N THR A 75 -9.82 -18.33 11.31
CA THR A 75 -10.03 -18.07 12.75
C THR A 75 -10.35 -19.32 13.55
N SER A 76 -10.96 -20.30 12.89
CA SER A 76 -11.23 -21.63 13.42
C SER A 76 -10.92 -22.66 12.34
N GLU A 77 -11.01 -23.94 12.71
CA GLU A 77 -10.91 -25.03 11.75
C GLU A 77 -12.18 -25.19 10.88
N ALA A 78 -13.25 -24.44 11.15
CA ALA A 78 -14.44 -24.43 10.32
C ALA A 78 -14.20 -23.65 9.01
N ILE A 79 -14.87 -24.08 7.94
CA ILE A 79 -14.86 -23.39 6.65
C ILE A 79 -16.02 -22.40 6.63
N GLU A 80 -15.68 -21.12 6.50
CA GLU A 80 -16.63 -20.03 6.32
C GLU A 80 -16.69 -19.61 4.86
N THR A 81 -17.85 -19.15 4.40
CA THR A 81 -17.99 -18.51 3.08
C THR A 81 -18.40 -17.07 3.28
N VAL A 82 -17.55 -16.14 2.82
CA VAL A 82 -17.77 -14.71 2.93
C VAL A 82 -17.90 -14.06 1.56
N ALA A 83 -18.73 -13.04 1.48
CA ALA A 83 -18.73 -12.15 0.33
C ALA A 83 -17.39 -11.39 0.28
N HIS A 84 -16.83 -11.24 -0.91
CA HIS A 84 -15.59 -10.51 -1.11
C HIS A 84 -15.75 -9.53 -2.28
N ASP A 85 -15.38 -8.28 -2.04
CA ASP A 85 -15.52 -7.18 -3.01
C ASP A 85 -14.26 -7.02 -3.91
N GLY A 86 -13.31 -7.96 -3.81
CA GLY A 86 -12.13 -8.00 -4.66
C GLY A 86 -12.41 -8.53 -6.07
N ALA A 87 -11.42 -8.34 -6.95
CA ALA A 87 -11.44 -8.84 -8.32
C ALA A 87 -10.14 -9.57 -8.65
N VAL A 88 -10.22 -10.65 -9.42
CA VAL A 88 -9.06 -11.35 -9.96
C VAL A 88 -8.91 -10.99 -11.43
N VAL A 89 -7.78 -10.41 -11.82
CA VAL A 89 -7.53 -9.90 -13.17
C VAL A 89 -6.48 -10.72 -13.90
N ASP A 90 -6.51 -10.68 -15.23
CA ASP A 90 -5.35 -11.08 -16.02
C ASP A 90 -4.28 -9.98 -15.89
N ARG A 91 -3.26 -10.24 -15.05
CA ARG A 91 -2.20 -9.28 -14.76
C ARG A 91 -1.34 -8.94 -15.96
N ALA A 92 -1.15 -9.87 -16.88
CA ALA A 92 -0.38 -9.62 -18.09
C ALA A 92 -1.15 -8.65 -18.99
N ALA A 93 -2.46 -8.89 -19.18
CA ALA A 93 -3.34 -8.02 -19.95
C ALA A 93 -3.49 -6.63 -19.31
N PHE A 94 -3.63 -6.56 -17.98
CA PHE A 94 -3.71 -5.32 -17.21
C PHE A 94 -2.46 -4.44 -17.39
N ASP A 95 -1.27 -4.99 -17.14
CA ASP A 95 0.00 -4.26 -17.29
C ASP A 95 0.19 -3.82 -18.77
N ALA A 96 -0.17 -4.68 -19.74
CA ALA A 96 -0.05 -4.37 -21.17
C ALA A 96 -1.00 -3.25 -21.63
N ALA A 97 -2.23 -3.22 -21.13
CA ALA A 97 -3.19 -2.16 -21.41
C ALA A 97 -2.70 -0.80 -20.93
N LEU A 98 -2.15 -0.74 -19.71
CA LEU A 98 -1.56 0.48 -19.17
C LEU A 98 -0.30 0.93 -19.94
N VAL A 99 0.53 0.00 -20.43
CA VAL A 99 1.65 0.36 -21.32
C VAL A 99 1.15 0.99 -22.61
N ARG A 100 0.14 0.40 -23.27
CA ARG A 100 -0.45 0.97 -24.49
C ARG A 100 -1.02 2.37 -24.23
N LEU A 101 -1.71 2.55 -23.11
CA LEU A 101 -2.22 3.86 -22.70
C LEU A 101 -1.09 4.88 -22.51
N ALA A 102 0.00 4.50 -21.86
CA ALA A 102 1.16 5.38 -21.67
C ALA A 102 1.76 5.80 -23.02
N GLN A 103 1.95 4.86 -23.94
CA GLN A 103 2.46 5.14 -25.29
C GLN A 103 1.51 6.07 -26.07
N ALA A 104 0.21 5.80 -26.04
CA ALA A 104 -0.81 6.61 -26.71
C ALA A 104 -0.85 8.06 -26.18
N ARG A 105 -0.43 8.28 -24.93
CA ARG A 105 -0.33 9.61 -24.31
C ARG A 105 1.04 10.27 -24.45
N GLY A 106 1.94 9.69 -25.23
CA GLY A 106 3.25 10.28 -25.55
C GLY A 106 4.37 9.92 -24.57
N VAL A 107 4.17 8.97 -23.65
CA VAL A 107 5.28 8.43 -22.85
C VAL A 107 6.20 7.62 -23.76
N ALA A 108 7.48 7.97 -23.82
CA ALA A 108 8.46 7.16 -24.52
C ALA A 108 8.69 5.84 -23.76
N VAL A 109 8.59 4.71 -24.44
CA VAL A 109 8.77 3.38 -23.84
C VAL A 109 9.91 2.65 -24.52
N LEU A 110 10.96 2.33 -23.79
CA LEU A 110 12.08 1.49 -24.25
C LEU A 110 11.96 0.08 -23.67
N ARG A 111 11.81 -0.90 -24.56
CA ARG A 111 11.77 -2.33 -24.21
C ARG A 111 12.23 -3.20 -25.40
N PRO A 112 12.93 -4.33 -25.16
CA PRO A 112 13.57 -4.68 -23.89
C PRO A 112 14.74 -3.74 -23.61
N ALA A 113 14.78 -3.14 -22.42
CA ALA A 113 15.84 -2.24 -22.00
C ALA A 113 16.06 -2.31 -20.48
N SER A 114 17.31 -2.21 -20.03
CA SER A 114 17.65 -2.30 -18.59
C SER A 114 18.51 -1.14 -18.16
N LEU A 115 18.25 -0.60 -16.98
CA LEU A 115 19.13 0.37 -16.34
C LEU A 115 20.49 -0.28 -16.04
N VAL A 116 21.57 0.38 -16.46
CA VAL A 116 22.95 -0.05 -16.16
C VAL A 116 23.54 0.82 -15.06
N ARG A 117 23.54 2.14 -15.25
CA ARG A 117 24.19 3.09 -14.36
C ARG A 117 23.43 4.41 -14.30
N VAL A 118 23.54 5.09 -13.16
CA VAL A 118 23.03 6.46 -12.97
C VAL A 118 24.13 7.28 -12.29
N ASP A 119 24.67 8.25 -13.02
CA ASP A 119 25.68 9.19 -12.51
C ASP A 119 25.13 10.61 -12.49
N GLY A 120 25.84 11.51 -11.84
CA GLY A 120 25.52 12.93 -11.78
C GLY A 120 25.07 13.36 -10.39
N ARG A 121 24.23 14.40 -10.36
CA ARG A 121 23.78 15.06 -9.13
C ARG A 121 22.28 15.35 -9.19
N PRO A 122 21.61 15.65 -8.06
CA PRO A 122 20.18 15.96 -8.05
C PRO A 122 19.82 17.02 -9.10
N GLY A 123 18.80 16.73 -9.92
CA GLY A 123 18.35 17.59 -11.02
C GLY A 123 19.11 17.42 -12.34
N SER A 124 20.24 16.73 -12.36
CA SER A 124 21.08 16.52 -13.55
C SER A 124 21.74 15.13 -13.48
N TRP A 125 20.97 14.12 -13.87
CA TRP A 125 21.40 12.72 -13.93
C TRP A 125 21.72 12.31 -15.36
N ARG A 126 22.75 11.48 -15.50
CA ARG A 126 23.05 10.74 -16.72
C ARG A 126 22.70 9.28 -16.50
N VAL A 127 21.78 8.77 -17.30
CA VAL A 127 21.22 7.42 -17.16
C VAL A 127 21.69 6.57 -18.32
N GLN A 128 22.51 5.55 -18.04
CA GLN A 128 22.95 4.58 -19.04
C GLN A 128 21.97 3.42 -19.10
N ILE A 129 21.45 3.13 -20.29
CA ILE A 129 20.41 2.13 -20.53
C ILE A 129 20.96 1.09 -21.51
N ALA A 130 20.92 -0.18 -21.14
CA ALA A 130 21.21 -1.28 -22.06
C ALA A 130 20.00 -1.59 -22.92
N THR A 131 20.20 -1.64 -24.23
CA THR A 131 19.22 -2.01 -25.25
C THR A 131 19.81 -3.08 -26.17
N SER A 132 19.03 -3.60 -27.13
CA SER A 132 19.56 -4.47 -28.17
C SER A 132 20.56 -3.78 -29.11
N GLU A 133 20.51 -2.45 -29.19
CA GLU A 133 21.31 -1.64 -30.14
C GLU A 133 22.56 -1.04 -29.49
N GLY A 134 22.71 -1.16 -28.17
CA GLY A 134 23.87 -0.65 -27.44
C GLY A 134 23.52 -0.08 -26.07
N LEU A 135 24.36 0.85 -25.60
CA LEU A 135 24.30 1.46 -24.27
C LEU A 135 24.03 2.99 -24.36
N PRO A 136 22.89 3.45 -24.90
CA PRO A 136 22.58 4.87 -24.95
C PRO A 136 22.60 5.52 -23.55
N GLU A 137 23.03 6.78 -23.51
CA GLU A 137 22.95 7.65 -22.34
C GLU A 137 21.82 8.66 -22.51
N VAL A 138 21.06 8.88 -21.45
CA VAL A 138 19.93 9.81 -21.43
C VAL A 138 20.07 10.75 -20.24
N ASP A 139 19.98 12.06 -20.48
CA ASP A 139 19.91 13.05 -19.42
C ASP A 139 18.52 13.10 -18.78
N ALA A 140 18.48 13.19 -17.45
CA ALA A 140 17.24 13.17 -16.69
C ALA A 140 17.30 14.09 -15.46
N THR A 141 16.21 14.80 -15.19
CA THR A 141 16.04 15.58 -13.95
C THR A 141 15.87 14.70 -12.72
N ALA A 142 15.21 13.55 -12.90
CA ALA A 142 14.95 12.58 -11.84
C ALA A 142 14.84 11.15 -12.39
N VAL A 143 15.16 10.18 -11.53
CA VAL A 143 15.09 8.75 -11.81
C VAL A 143 14.18 8.06 -10.78
N LEU A 144 13.18 7.34 -11.26
CA LEU A 144 12.22 6.61 -10.45
C LEU A 144 12.44 5.10 -10.63
N ASP A 145 12.82 4.40 -9.57
CA ASP A 145 13.00 2.95 -9.57
C ASP A 145 11.68 2.26 -9.21
N ALA A 146 11.07 1.62 -10.20
CA ALA A 146 9.85 0.83 -10.10
C ALA A 146 10.09 -0.64 -10.51
N GLN A 147 11.31 -1.16 -10.33
CA GLN A 147 11.68 -2.53 -10.74
C GLN A 147 11.12 -3.63 -9.82
N GLY A 148 10.27 -3.24 -8.86
CA GLY A 148 9.69 -4.11 -7.84
C GLY A 148 10.75 -4.77 -6.96
N ARG A 149 10.50 -6.00 -6.54
CA ARG A 149 11.40 -6.76 -5.64
C ARG A 149 12.80 -7.01 -6.22
N GLN A 150 12.94 -6.88 -7.54
CA GLN A 150 14.18 -7.08 -8.27
C GLN A 150 15.03 -5.82 -8.39
N SER A 151 14.61 -4.69 -7.79
CA SER A 151 15.47 -3.52 -7.61
C SER A 151 16.76 -3.95 -6.89
N ARG A 152 17.89 -3.62 -7.52
CA ARG A 152 19.25 -3.87 -7.01
C ARG A 152 19.95 -2.59 -6.56
N ARG A 153 19.27 -1.44 -6.62
CA ARG A 153 19.88 -0.15 -6.24
C ARG A 153 20.00 -0.08 -4.72
N GLU A 154 21.23 -0.25 -4.22
CA GLU A 154 21.63 0.00 -2.83
C GLU A 154 20.59 -0.52 -1.81
N PRO A 155 20.24 -1.83 -1.82
CA PRO A 155 19.13 -2.32 -1.02
C PRO A 155 19.47 -2.28 0.47
N GLN A 156 18.85 -1.34 1.19
CA GLN A 156 19.02 -1.17 2.64
C GLN A 156 17.71 -1.44 3.34
N ARG A 157 17.39 -2.73 3.43
CA ARG A 157 16.04 -3.20 3.75
C ARG A 157 15.95 -3.63 5.21
N LEU A 158 15.00 -3.02 5.92
CA LEU A 158 14.45 -3.57 7.16
C LEU A 158 13.41 -4.62 6.78
N ARG A 159 13.65 -5.87 7.16
CA ARG A 159 12.87 -7.03 6.73
C ARG A 159 12.09 -7.62 7.89
N ALA A 160 10.83 -7.97 7.63
CA ALA A 160 10.04 -8.83 8.50
C ALA A 160 10.52 -10.29 8.41
N PRO A 161 9.97 -11.22 9.21
CA PRO A 161 10.27 -12.66 9.11
C PRO A 161 10.17 -13.18 7.67
N ARG A 162 11.08 -14.09 7.31
CA ARG A 162 11.27 -14.53 5.91
C ARG A 162 10.02 -15.20 5.37
N LEU A 163 9.56 -14.80 4.20
CA LEU A 163 8.48 -15.46 3.48
C LEU A 163 8.89 -15.82 2.07
N SER A 164 8.47 -17.00 1.64
CA SER A 164 8.52 -17.44 0.25
C SER A 164 7.16 -17.95 -0.16
N THR A 165 6.83 -17.78 -1.43
CA THR A 165 5.58 -18.23 -2.01
C THR A 165 5.86 -19.13 -3.19
N LEU A 166 5.29 -20.33 -3.12
CA LEU A 166 5.23 -21.29 -4.20
C LEU A 166 3.88 -21.19 -4.90
N TRP A 167 3.84 -21.39 -6.21
CA TRP A 167 2.58 -21.46 -6.93
C TRP A 167 2.62 -22.37 -8.14
N ALA A 168 1.45 -22.91 -8.47
CA ALA A 168 1.17 -23.65 -9.70
C ALA A 168 -0.22 -23.29 -10.23
N GLU A 169 -0.48 -23.68 -11.48
CA GLU A 169 -1.79 -23.54 -12.12
C GLU A 169 -2.35 -24.90 -12.47
N ILE A 170 -3.64 -25.08 -12.25
CA ILE A 170 -4.40 -26.27 -12.61
C ILE A 170 -5.24 -25.92 -13.84
N PRO A 171 -5.22 -26.74 -14.91
CA PRO A 171 -6.03 -26.49 -16.10
C PRO A 171 -7.51 -26.67 -15.77
N ALA A 172 -8.37 -25.91 -16.46
CA ALA A 172 -9.82 -25.93 -16.25
C ALA A 172 -10.41 -27.35 -16.39
N SER A 173 -9.91 -28.14 -17.34
CA SER A 173 -10.34 -29.52 -17.60
C SER A 173 -10.09 -30.46 -16.43
N ALA A 174 -9.05 -30.22 -15.63
CA ALA A 174 -8.71 -31.09 -14.50
C ALA A 174 -9.58 -30.88 -13.26
N ARG A 175 -10.23 -29.71 -13.13
CA ARG A 175 -11.13 -29.42 -12.00
C ARG A 175 -12.53 -30.02 -12.16
N GLY A 176 -12.84 -30.54 -13.34
CA GLY A 176 -14.16 -31.09 -13.69
C GLY A 176 -15.21 -30.02 -14.03
N PRO A 177 -16.30 -30.41 -14.71
CA PRO A 177 -17.41 -29.53 -15.02
C PRO A 177 -18.08 -28.96 -13.76
N GLY A 178 -18.44 -27.68 -13.77
CA GLY A 178 -19.17 -27.05 -12.66
C GLY A 178 -18.34 -26.70 -11.42
N ALA A 179 -17.02 -26.88 -11.47
CA ALA A 179 -16.14 -26.49 -10.38
C ALA A 179 -16.34 -25.00 -10.01
N ASP A 180 -16.42 -24.72 -8.71
CA ASP A 180 -16.66 -23.35 -8.23
C ASP A 180 -15.55 -22.37 -8.68
N ARG A 181 -15.83 -21.07 -8.64
CA ARG A 181 -14.82 -20.04 -8.90
C ARG A 181 -14.46 -19.28 -7.63
N ALA A 182 -14.61 -19.92 -6.48
CA ALA A 182 -14.36 -19.29 -5.19
C ALA A 182 -12.86 -19.02 -5.02
N THR A 183 -12.54 -17.89 -4.38
CA THR A 183 -11.21 -17.72 -3.78
C THR A 183 -11.16 -18.60 -2.54
N ARG A 184 -10.04 -19.25 -2.28
CA ARG A 184 -9.85 -20.12 -1.11
C ARG A 184 -8.64 -19.64 -0.31
N VAL A 185 -8.77 -19.58 1.00
CA VAL A 185 -7.68 -19.22 1.93
C VAL A 185 -7.70 -20.19 3.11
N ASP A 186 -6.61 -20.92 3.32
CA ASP A 186 -6.49 -21.91 4.40
C ASP A 186 -5.21 -21.68 5.22
N ALA A 187 -5.36 -21.60 6.52
CA ALA A 187 -4.23 -21.57 7.45
C ALA A 187 -3.73 -23.01 7.71
N LEU A 188 -2.42 -23.21 7.62
CA LEU A 188 -1.72 -24.45 7.97
C LEU A 188 -0.71 -24.18 9.11
N PRO A 189 -0.31 -25.18 9.91
CA PRO A 189 0.66 -24.96 10.99
C PRO A 189 2.00 -24.34 10.54
N ASP A 190 2.42 -24.58 9.30
CA ASP A 190 3.70 -24.16 8.73
C ASP A 190 3.59 -23.09 7.62
N GLY A 191 2.41 -22.50 7.42
CA GLY A 191 2.18 -21.51 6.37
C GLY A 191 0.71 -21.29 6.08
N TRP A 192 0.39 -20.69 4.94
CA TRP A 192 -0.98 -20.55 4.50
C TRP A 192 -1.10 -20.75 2.99
N MET A 193 -2.27 -21.17 2.57
CA MET A 193 -2.61 -21.38 1.17
C MET A 193 -3.58 -20.34 0.67
N TRP A 194 -3.39 -19.92 -0.57
CA TRP A 194 -4.34 -19.10 -1.31
C TRP A 194 -4.57 -19.71 -2.68
N GLY A 195 -5.78 -19.59 -3.19
CA GLY A 195 -6.08 -19.97 -4.55
C GLY A 195 -7.29 -19.26 -5.09
N ALA A 196 -7.31 -19.07 -6.41
CA ALA A 196 -8.41 -18.43 -7.08
C ALA A 196 -8.51 -18.89 -8.54
N ALA A 197 -9.72 -18.82 -9.07
CA ALA A 197 -9.95 -18.94 -10.51
C ALA A 197 -9.36 -17.72 -11.22
N LEU A 198 -8.70 -17.96 -12.35
CA LEU A 198 -8.18 -16.92 -13.23
C LEU A 198 -9.16 -16.67 -14.38
N PRO A 199 -9.16 -15.46 -14.98
CA PRO A 199 -10.00 -15.18 -16.15
C PRO A 199 -9.80 -16.15 -17.32
N SER A 200 -8.61 -16.76 -17.43
CA SER A 200 -8.29 -17.80 -18.42
C SER A 200 -9.01 -19.14 -18.18
N GLY A 201 -9.75 -19.29 -17.08
CA GLY A 201 -10.39 -20.54 -16.66
C GLY A 201 -9.48 -21.49 -15.86
N ARG A 202 -8.17 -21.23 -15.82
CA ARG A 202 -7.24 -21.96 -14.96
C ARG A 202 -7.48 -21.62 -13.48
N TYR A 203 -7.04 -22.49 -12.58
CA TYR A 203 -7.10 -22.25 -11.14
C TYR A 203 -5.68 -22.14 -10.58
N ARG A 204 -5.36 -21.05 -9.88
CA ARG A 204 -4.06 -20.89 -9.22
C ARG A 204 -4.12 -21.41 -7.80
N ILE A 205 -3.08 -22.14 -7.42
CA ILE A 205 -2.79 -22.52 -6.04
C ILE A 205 -1.47 -21.91 -5.61
N MET A 206 -1.42 -21.40 -4.38
CA MET A 206 -0.26 -20.76 -3.79
C MET A 206 -0.07 -21.28 -2.37
N PHE A 207 1.18 -21.53 -1.99
CA PHE A 207 1.56 -21.84 -0.62
C PHE A 207 2.65 -20.87 -0.17
N THR A 208 2.34 -20.11 0.88
CA THR A 208 3.22 -19.12 1.49
C THR A 208 3.75 -19.67 2.81
N PHE A 209 5.07 -19.73 2.96
CA PHE A 209 5.73 -20.35 4.11
C PHE A 209 7.06 -19.66 4.44
N ASP A 210 7.65 -20.03 5.58
CA ASP A 210 9.00 -19.61 5.94
C ASP A 210 10.05 -20.63 5.48
N PRO A 211 10.95 -20.28 4.54
CA PRO A 211 11.96 -21.21 4.06
C PRO A 211 13.02 -21.57 5.12
N SER A 212 13.17 -20.76 6.19
CA SER A 212 14.19 -21.00 7.23
C SER A 212 13.80 -22.10 8.23
N MET A 213 12.51 -22.42 8.32
CA MET A 213 12.00 -23.40 9.29
C MET A 213 11.99 -24.85 8.75
N ARG A 214 12.68 -25.10 7.63
CA ARG A 214 12.73 -26.42 6.97
C ARG A 214 14.14 -27.01 7.00
N GLY A 215 14.34 -28.00 7.87
CA GLY A 215 15.62 -28.71 8.04
C GLY A 215 15.88 -29.85 7.03
N ASP A 216 14.87 -30.34 6.33
CA ASP A 216 14.98 -31.51 5.45
C ASP A 216 15.20 -31.11 3.98
N ALA A 217 16.19 -31.71 3.32
CA ALA A 217 16.66 -31.37 1.97
C ALA A 217 15.80 -31.99 0.84
N PRO A 218 15.44 -33.29 0.84
CA PRO A 218 14.49 -33.88 -0.11
C PRO A 218 13.07 -33.28 -0.03
N ALA A 219 12.67 -32.69 1.10
CA ALA A 219 11.40 -31.95 1.23
C ALA A 219 11.43 -30.51 0.65
N ARG A 220 12.52 -30.11 -0.04
CA ARG A 220 12.67 -28.78 -0.66
C ARG A 220 12.24 -28.71 -2.12
N GLU A 221 11.95 -29.85 -2.75
CA GLU A 221 11.49 -29.86 -4.13
C GLU A 221 10.12 -29.11 -4.21
N PRO A 222 10.01 -28.03 -5.02
CA PRO A 222 8.84 -27.17 -5.09
C PRO A 222 7.49 -27.88 -5.26
N GLU A 223 7.44 -28.90 -6.12
CA GLU A 223 6.23 -29.67 -6.39
C GLU A 223 5.82 -30.53 -5.22
N THR A 224 6.75 -31.30 -4.65
CA THR A 224 6.53 -32.11 -3.46
C THR A 224 6.02 -31.25 -2.30
N LEU A 225 6.61 -30.07 -2.11
CA LEU A 225 6.20 -29.15 -1.07
C LEU A 225 4.77 -28.64 -1.28
N LEU A 226 4.45 -28.18 -2.49
CA LEU A 226 3.13 -27.66 -2.79
C LEU A 226 2.04 -28.75 -2.76
N ARG A 227 2.33 -29.97 -3.23
CA ARG A 227 1.41 -31.12 -3.14
C ARG A 227 1.14 -31.52 -1.69
N ARG A 228 2.17 -31.57 -0.85
CA ARG A 228 2.01 -31.85 0.60
C ARG A 228 1.21 -30.76 1.32
N ALA A 229 1.38 -29.49 0.94
CA ALA A 229 0.56 -28.41 1.47
C ALA A 229 -0.92 -28.60 1.07
N CYS A 230 -1.19 -28.88 -0.21
CA CYS A 230 -2.55 -29.20 -0.68
C CYS A 230 -3.16 -30.37 0.10
N ALA A 231 -2.45 -31.48 0.25
CA ALA A 231 -2.96 -32.69 0.90
C ALA A 231 -3.31 -32.52 2.39
N ARG A 232 -2.75 -31.51 3.08
CA ARG A 232 -3.07 -31.21 4.49
C ARG A 232 -4.15 -30.14 4.64
N SER A 233 -4.58 -29.52 3.54
CA SER A 233 -5.50 -28.40 3.54
C SER A 233 -6.93 -28.88 3.27
N ALA A 234 -7.86 -28.50 4.14
CA ALA A 234 -9.27 -28.83 3.97
C ALA A 234 -9.90 -28.15 2.75
N LEU A 235 -9.31 -27.04 2.27
CA LEU A 235 -9.78 -26.32 1.09
C LEU A 235 -9.07 -26.71 -0.21
N PHE A 236 -7.95 -27.45 -0.15
CA PHE A 236 -7.10 -27.74 -1.30
C PHE A 236 -6.74 -29.23 -1.45
N GLU A 237 -7.25 -30.12 -0.59
CA GLU A 237 -6.94 -31.57 -0.63
C GLU A 237 -7.14 -32.18 -2.02
N GLU A 238 -8.28 -31.86 -2.66
CA GLU A 238 -8.63 -32.35 -4.01
C GLU A 238 -7.59 -31.97 -5.08
N MET A 239 -6.81 -30.90 -4.85
CA MET A 239 -5.84 -30.36 -5.81
C MET A 239 -4.48 -31.05 -5.73
N ALA A 240 -4.22 -31.81 -4.67
CA ALA A 240 -2.94 -32.48 -4.45
C ALA A 240 -2.62 -33.51 -5.55
N GLY A 241 -3.65 -34.17 -6.09
CA GLY A 241 -3.53 -35.19 -7.13
C GLY A 241 -3.78 -34.70 -8.57
N LEU A 242 -4.17 -33.44 -8.76
CA LEU A 242 -4.49 -32.92 -10.09
C LEU A 242 -3.22 -32.64 -10.91
N PRO A 243 -3.28 -32.77 -12.25
CA PRO A 243 -2.22 -32.34 -13.14
C PRO A 243 -2.09 -30.81 -13.11
N TRP A 244 -0.86 -30.31 -13.24
CA TRP A 244 -0.58 -28.88 -13.28
C TRP A 244 -0.16 -28.46 -14.69
N CYS A 245 -0.42 -27.20 -15.04
CA CYS A 245 -0.06 -26.64 -16.35
C CYS A 245 1.45 -26.59 -16.56
N ASN A 246 2.23 -26.39 -15.49
CA ASN A 246 3.69 -26.26 -15.50
C ASN A 246 4.25 -26.68 -14.12
N ALA A 247 5.57 -26.90 -14.04
CA ALA A 247 6.27 -27.04 -12.78
C ALA A 247 6.05 -25.80 -11.87
N PRO A 248 5.95 -25.96 -10.55
CA PRO A 248 5.75 -24.82 -9.66
C PRO A 248 6.86 -23.80 -9.73
N SER A 249 6.47 -22.54 -9.62
CA SER A 249 7.38 -21.42 -9.49
C SER A 249 7.45 -20.95 -8.05
N MET A 250 8.57 -20.33 -7.69
CA MET A 250 8.79 -19.79 -6.35
C MET A 250 9.36 -18.38 -6.39
N CYS A 251 8.99 -17.54 -5.43
CA CYS A 251 9.63 -16.26 -5.20
C CYS A 251 9.72 -15.91 -3.72
N ALA A 252 10.68 -15.05 -3.37
CA ALA A 252 10.71 -14.43 -2.06
C ALA A 252 9.56 -13.42 -1.93
N SER A 253 8.72 -13.61 -0.90
CA SER A 253 7.59 -12.73 -0.57
C SER A 253 7.80 -11.98 0.75
N THR A 254 8.96 -12.12 1.40
CA THR A 254 9.35 -11.41 2.63
C THR A 254 9.00 -9.92 2.55
N PRO A 255 8.20 -9.42 3.50
CA PRO A 255 7.91 -8.00 3.61
C PRO A 255 9.16 -7.20 4.00
N TYR A 256 9.27 -5.97 3.50
CA TYR A 256 10.36 -5.07 3.86
C TYR A 256 10.04 -3.61 3.57
N ILE A 257 10.87 -2.74 4.12
CA ILE A 257 10.94 -1.32 3.79
C ILE A 257 12.40 -0.93 3.54
N ASP A 258 12.65 -0.13 2.52
CA ASP A 258 13.99 0.30 2.12
C ASP A 258 14.31 1.68 2.73
N ALA A 259 15.37 1.75 3.55
CA ALA A 259 15.79 2.97 4.24
C ALA A 259 16.34 4.05 3.30
N LEU A 260 16.68 3.68 2.06
CA LEU A 260 17.17 4.58 1.03
C LEU A 260 16.14 4.72 -0.10
N ALA A 261 14.85 4.65 0.23
CA ALA A 261 13.77 4.80 -0.73
C ALA A 261 13.66 6.23 -1.29
N TRP A 262 14.04 7.25 -0.51
CA TRP A 262 14.23 8.62 -1.00
C TRP A 262 15.72 8.98 -0.99
N GLN A 263 16.23 9.33 -2.17
CA GLN A 263 17.44 10.10 -2.34
C GLN A 263 17.10 11.29 -3.23
N GLU A 264 17.77 12.43 -3.04
CA GLU A 264 17.46 13.66 -3.79
C GLU A 264 17.47 13.39 -5.30
N GLY A 265 16.35 13.60 -5.99
CA GLY A 265 16.18 13.30 -7.42
C GLY A 265 16.20 11.81 -7.83
N ARG A 266 16.33 10.87 -6.89
CA ARG A 266 16.27 9.41 -7.14
C ARG A 266 15.37 8.73 -6.12
N VAL A 267 14.20 8.27 -6.56
CA VAL A 267 13.17 7.73 -5.66
C VAL A 267 12.81 6.29 -6.03
N LYS A 268 12.50 5.47 -5.04
CA LYS A 268 11.98 4.11 -5.25
C LYS A 268 10.45 4.14 -5.23
N LEU A 269 9.80 3.20 -5.92
CA LEU A 269 8.35 3.12 -6.05
C LEU A 269 7.86 1.69 -5.83
N GLY A 270 6.66 1.54 -5.29
CA GLY A 270 6.04 0.25 -5.00
C GLY A 270 7.01 -0.72 -4.29
N ASP A 271 7.05 -1.97 -4.74
CA ASP A 271 7.92 -3.01 -4.19
C ASP A 271 9.42 -2.66 -4.23
N ALA A 272 9.89 -1.68 -5.01
CA ALA A 272 11.27 -1.22 -4.89
C ALA A 272 11.51 -0.43 -3.59
N ALA A 273 10.52 0.32 -3.12
CA ALA A 273 10.58 1.11 -1.89
C ALA A 273 10.18 0.29 -0.65
N PHE A 274 9.07 -0.45 -0.73
CA PHE A 274 8.59 -1.31 0.34
C PHE A 274 7.71 -2.40 -0.25
N ALA A 275 7.81 -3.61 0.30
CA ALA A 275 7.01 -4.73 -0.12
C ALA A 275 6.21 -5.25 1.07
N LEU A 276 4.92 -5.45 0.85
CA LEU A 276 3.97 -5.86 1.88
C LEU A 276 3.85 -7.39 1.98
N ASP A 277 3.25 -7.86 3.08
CA ASP A 277 2.84 -9.25 3.21
C ASP A 277 1.71 -9.57 2.20
N PRO A 278 1.83 -10.64 1.40
CA PRO A 278 0.83 -10.95 0.38
C PRO A 278 -0.54 -11.37 0.93
N ILE A 279 -0.69 -11.65 2.23
CA ILE A 279 -1.95 -12.15 2.81
C ILE A 279 -3.15 -11.20 2.61
N SER A 280 -2.91 -9.88 2.48
CA SER A 280 -3.98 -8.90 2.23
C SER A 280 -4.47 -8.85 0.79
N SER A 281 -3.72 -9.42 -0.16
CA SER A 281 -3.91 -9.17 -1.60
C SER A 281 -3.93 -7.67 -2.00
N SER A 282 -3.33 -6.78 -1.20
CA SER A 282 -3.36 -5.32 -1.43
C SER A 282 -2.08 -4.75 -2.09
N GLY A 283 -1.09 -5.60 -2.39
CA GLY A 283 0.22 -5.15 -2.88
C GLY A 283 0.17 -4.28 -4.13
N VAL A 284 -0.65 -4.66 -5.13
CA VAL A 284 -0.81 -3.86 -6.36
C VAL A 284 -1.42 -2.50 -6.07
N GLU A 285 -2.53 -2.46 -5.33
CA GLU A 285 -3.22 -1.22 -4.96
C GLU A 285 -2.29 -0.26 -4.19
N LYS A 286 -1.57 -0.79 -3.19
CA LYS A 286 -0.63 0.00 -2.39
C LYS A 286 0.56 0.50 -3.21
N ALA A 287 1.11 -0.34 -4.09
CA ALA A 287 2.19 0.06 -4.97
C ALA A 287 1.75 1.18 -5.93
N MET A 288 0.55 1.07 -6.50
CA MET A 288 -0.03 2.10 -7.38
C MET A 288 -0.29 3.40 -6.61
N ARG A 289 -0.98 3.32 -5.46
CA ARG A 289 -1.34 4.49 -4.64
C ARG A 289 -0.11 5.24 -4.15
N PHE A 290 0.88 4.51 -3.62
CA PHE A 290 2.12 5.10 -3.16
C PHE A 290 2.88 5.78 -4.29
N SER A 291 2.88 5.17 -5.49
CA SER A 291 3.57 5.75 -6.65
C SER A 291 2.96 7.08 -7.09
N LEU A 292 1.64 7.25 -7.01
CA LEU A 292 0.98 8.54 -7.24
C LEU A 292 1.39 9.59 -6.20
N GLN A 293 1.40 9.21 -4.92
CA GLN A 293 1.84 10.11 -3.84
C GLN A 293 3.31 10.51 -4.00
N ALA A 294 4.16 9.56 -4.37
CA ALA A 294 5.58 9.80 -4.64
C ALA A 294 5.80 10.71 -5.84
N VAL A 295 4.97 10.61 -6.88
CA VAL A 295 5.01 11.53 -8.03
C VAL A 295 4.64 12.96 -7.60
N ILE A 296 3.65 13.16 -6.73
CA ILE A 296 3.32 14.50 -6.22
C ILE A 296 4.48 15.07 -5.41
N ALA A 297 5.13 14.27 -4.55
CA ALA A 297 6.35 14.67 -3.84
C ALA A 297 7.45 15.08 -4.83
N LEU A 298 7.79 14.22 -5.78
CA LEU A 298 8.87 14.48 -6.73
C LEU A 298 8.57 15.69 -7.63
N ASN A 299 7.32 15.86 -8.09
CA ASN A 299 6.89 17.01 -8.85
C ASN A 299 7.05 18.32 -8.05
N THR A 300 6.71 18.29 -6.76
CA THR A 300 6.90 19.42 -5.86
C THR A 300 8.38 19.72 -5.67
N TRP A 301 9.20 18.70 -5.46
CA TRP A 301 10.65 18.83 -5.30
C TRP A 301 11.32 19.42 -6.55
N CYS A 302 10.94 18.96 -7.75
CA CYS A 302 11.47 19.48 -9.02
C CYS A 302 11.05 20.93 -9.30
N ARG A 303 9.88 21.34 -8.81
CA ARG A 303 9.33 22.71 -8.98
C ARG A 303 9.58 23.60 -7.77
N ALA A 304 10.37 23.13 -6.82
CA ALA A 304 10.61 23.84 -5.57
C ALA A 304 11.43 25.11 -5.82
N SER A 305 11.02 26.21 -5.20
CA SER A 305 11.76 27.48 -5.30
C SER A 305 12.86 27.62 -4.24
N ASN A 306 12.85 26.77 -3.22
CA ASN A 306 13.75 26.81 -2.08
C ASN A 306 13.91 25.43 -1.41
N ALA A 307 14.88 25.31 -0.51
CA ALA A 307 15.18 24.08 0.21
C ALA A 307 14.05 23.62 1.15
N MET A 308 13.22 24.55 1.66
CA MET A 308 12.10 24.21 2.54
C MET A 308 11.02 23.41 1.80
N GLU A 309 10.67 23.83 0.57
CA GLU A 309 9.75 23.09 -0.30
C GLU A 309 10.29 21.71 -0.67
N GLN A 310 11.60 21.59 -0.94
CA GLN A 310 12.25 20.30 -1.20
C GLN A 310 12.19 19.38 0.03
N ALA A 311 12.49 19.91 1.21
CA ALA A 311 12.40 19.16 2.46
C ALA A 311 10.95 18.74 2.78
N LEU A 312 9.97 19.59 2.49
CA LEU A 312 8.55 19.28 2.66
C LEU A 312 8.11 18.13 1.74
N ALA A 313 8.51 18.17 0.47
CA ALA A 313 8.24 17.10 -0.49
C ALA A 313 8.84 15.75 -0.03
N ARG A 314 10.08 15.77 0.43
CA ARG A 314 10.74 14.59 1.01
C ARG A 314 9.98 14.05 2.22
N ARG A 315 9.64 14.92 3.19
CA ARG A 315 8.85 14.54 4.38
C ARG A 315 7.51 13.93 4.01
N PHE A 316 6.83 14.45 2.98
CA PHE A 316 5.59 13.84 2.50
C PHE A 316 5.82 12.41 2.03
N TYR A 317 6.77 12.19 1.12
CA TYR A 317 7.10 10.86 0.62
C TYR A 317 7.44 9.89 1.75
N GLU A 318 8.33 10.28 2.66
CA GLU A 318 8.78 9.45 3.79
C GLU A 318 7.62 9.13 4.73
N SER A 319 6.76 10.11 5.06
CA SER A 319 5.58 9.86 5.90
C SER A 319 4.59 8.88 5.25
N ARG A 320 4.34 8.98 3.94
CA ARG A 320 3.44 8.05 3.23
C ARG A 320 4.01 6.63 3.20
N LEU A 321 5.34 6.52 3.04
CA LEU A 321 6.06 5.24 3.07
C LEU A 321 5.92 4.57 4.43
N VAL A 322 6.26 5.29 5.50
CA VAL A 322 6.20 4.78 6.88
C VAL A 322 4.77 4.43 7.25
N GLU A 323 3.80 5.32 7.01
CA GLU A 323 2.39 5.08 7.31
C GLU A 323 1.87 3.82 6.61
N SER A 324 2.14 3.67 5.31
CA SER A 324 1.66 2.51 4.55
C SER A 324 2.29 1.20 5.03
N ALA A 325 3.58 1.21 5.37
CA ALA A 325 4.28 0.03 5.86
C ALA A 325 3.85 -0.33 7.29
N ALA A 326 3.86 0.63 8.21
CA ALA A 326 3.51 0.42 9.62
C ALA A 326 2.08 -0.11 9.78
N ARG A 327 1.10 0.52 9.11
CA ARG A 327 -0.30 0.08 9.16
C ARG A 327 -0.47 -1.32 8.61
N HIS A 328 0.22 -1.66 7.52
CA HIS A 328 0.14 -3.01 6.96
C HIS A 328 0.80 -4.04 7.86
N PHE A 329 1.95 -3.73 8.49
CA PHE A 329 2.59 -4.59 9.47
C PHE A 329 1.69 -4.85 10.67
N ALA A 330 1.06 -3.80 11.23
CA ALA A 330 0.13 -3.94 12.33
C ALA A 330 -1.11 -4.78 11.94
N TRP A 331 -1.71 -4.49 10.78
CA TRP A 331 -2.87 -5.24 10.28
C TRP A 331 -2.53 -6.72 10.04
N SER A 332 -1.42 -7.01 9.35
CA SER A 332 -1.01 -8.39 9.07
C SER A 332 -0.64 -9.15 10.35
N ALA A 333 0.05 -8.51 11.30
CA ALA A 333 0.35 -9.11 12.60
C ALA A 333 -0.92 -9.46 13.40
N GLY A 334 -1.92 -8.57 13.38
CA GLY A 334 -3.25 -8.86 13.94
C GLY A 334 -3.94 -10.03 13.23
N TYR A 335 -3.87 -10.08 11.89
CA TYR A 335 -4.49 -11.13 11.10
C TYR A 335 -3.81 -12.50 11.28
N TYR A 336 -2.48 -12.56 11.35
CA TYR A 336 -1.74 -13.79 11.69
C TYR A 336 -2.10 -14.30 13.09
N ARG A 337 -2.28 -13.41 14.07
CA ARG A 337 -2.65 -13.78 15.44
C ARG A 337 -4.01 -14.47 15.54
N GLN A 338 -4.92 -14.15 14.63
CA GLN A 338 -6.26 -14.71 14.62
C GLN A 338 -6.31 -16.16 14.09
N ALA A 339 -5.25 -16.66 13.45
CA ALA A 339 -5.28 -18.00 12.87
C ALA A 339 -5.48 -19.08 13.95
N TRP A 340 -6.25 -20.12 13.63
CA TRP A 340 -6.56 -21.24 14.54
C TRP A 340 -5.30 -21.97 15.02
N CYS A 341 -4.23 -21.93 14.23
CA CYS A 341 -2.90 -22.45 14.56
C CYS A 341 -1.89 -21.36 14.99
N GLY A 342 -2.38 -20.24 15.54
CA GLY A 342 -1.60 -19.05 15.90
C GLY A 342 -0.40 -19.29 16.82
N GLU A 343 -0.42 -20.38 17.59
CA GLU A 343 0.66 -20.78 18.51
C GLU A 343 1.83 -21.52 17.81
N SER A 344 1.69 -21.90 16.54
CA SER A 344 2.78 -22.55 15.81
C SER A 344 3.92 -21.56 15.47
N PRO A 345 5.19 -22.02 15.35
CA PRO A 345 6.34 -21.11 15.17
C PRO A 345 6.22 -20.13 13.99
N PHE A 346 5.63 -20.58 12.87
CA PHE A 346 5.33 -19.72 11.71
C PHE A 346 4.52 -18.48 12.09
N TRP A 347 3.47 -18.70 12.88
CA TRP A 347 2.46 -17.71 13.21
C TRP A 347 2.95 -16.77 14.32
N ARG A 348 3.52 -17.31 15.41
CA ARG A 348 4.09 -16.50 16.50
C ARG A 348 5.11 -15.47 16.00
N GLY A 349 6.02 -15.89 15.11
CA GLY A 349 7.03 -14.98 14.54
C GLY A 349 6.42 -13.80 13.76
N ARG A 350 5.20 -13.94 13.22
CA ARG A 350 4.52 -12.94 12.38
C ARG A 350 3.45 -12.15 13.12
N SER A 351 2.95 -12.64 14.25
CA SER A 351 2.01 -11.94 15.12
C SER A 351 2.65 -10.81 15.93
N THR A 352 3.98 -10.83 16.09
CA THR A 352 4.80 -9.79 16.71
C THR A 352 6.12 -9.65 15.93
N PRO A 353 6.08 -9.13 14.70
CA PRO A 353 7.22 -9.20 13.80
C PRO A 353 8.35 -8.29 14.27
N THR A 354 9.55 -8.84 14.38
CA THR A 354 10.79 -8.05 14.55
C THR A 354 11.36 -7.72 13.18
N LEU A 355 11.63 -6.43 12.92
CA LEU A 355 12.31 -6.00 11.71
C LEU A 355 13.83 -6.13 11.89
N THR A 356 14.50 -6.68 10.88
CA THR A 356 15.96 -6.91 10.90
C THR A 356 16.63 -6.25 9.70
N SER A 357 17.81 -5.65 9.92
CA SER A 357 18.70 -5.20 8.84
C SER A 357 19.66 -6.32 8.44
N GLY A 358 19.98 -6.43 7.15
CA GLY A 358 20.81 -7.51 6.61
C GLY A 358 22.29 -7.17 6.37
N LEU A 359 22.71 -5.94 6.64
CA LEU A 359 24.07 -5.44 6.36
C LEU A 359 24.58 -4.62 7.55
N ALA A 360 25.89 -4.65 7.79
CA ALA A 360 26.56 -3.70 8.68
C ALA A 360 26.57 -2.34 7.97
N PRO A 361 25.81 -1.35 8.47
CA PRO A 361 25.71 -0.06 7.80
C PRO A 361 27.00 0.76 8.00
N ASP A 362 27.34 1.61 7.03
CA ASP A 362 28.18 2.78 7.33
C ASP A 362 27.41 3.76 8.25
N ASP A 363 28.10 4.71 8.88
CA ASP A 363 27.49 5.58 9.91
C ASP A 363 26.27 6.37 9.39
N THR A 364 26.29 6.80 8.12
CA THR A 364 25.19 7.59 7.53
C THR A 364 23.96 6.73 7.29
N LEU A 365 24.17 5.51 6.80
CA LEU A 365 23.12 4.54 6.62
C LEU A 365 22.56 4.05 7.96
N ALA A 366 23.40 3.89 8.97
CA ALA A 366 22.99 3.51 10.31
C ALA A 366 21.98 4.52 10.87
N ALA A 367 22.26 5.82 10.70
CA ALA A 367 21.35 6.89 11.07
C ALA A 367 20.01 6.80 10.31
N ARG A 368 20.04 6.60 8.98
CA ARG A 368 18.81 6.43 8.18
C ARG A 368 17.95 5.25 8.63
N VAL A 369 18.58 4.13 8.96
CA VAL A 369 17.89 2.95 9.47
C VAL A 369 17.30 3.22 10.86
N ALA A 370 18.02 3.93 11.73
CA ALA A 370 17.54 4.32 13.05
C ALA A 370 16.33 5.25 12.97
N ASP A 371 16.40 6.31 12.15
CA ASP A 371 15.30 7.26 11.91
C ASP A 371 14.04 6.53 11.42
N LEU A 372 14.22 5.63 10.44
CA LEU A 372 13.11 4.86 9.90
C LEU A 372 12.49 3.92 10.95
N THR A 373 13.33 3.28 11.77
CA THR A 373 12.87 2.38 12.84
C THR A 373 12.06 3.16 13.87
N LEU A 374 12.53 4.33 14.30
CA LEU A 374 11.81 5.21 15.23
C LEU A 374 10.47 5.67 14.64
N ALA A 375 10.44 6.06 13.35
CA ALA A 375 9.21 6.46 12.69
C ALA A 375 8.16 5.33 12.62
N LEU A 376 8.60 4.08 12.34
CA LEU A 376 7.71 2.91 12.35
C LEU A 376 7.18 2.62 13.76
N GLN A 377 8.02 2.74 14.79
CA GLN A 377 7.61 2.55 16.18
C GLN A 377 6.59 3.59 16.62
N ALA A 378 6.77 4.86 16.23
CA ALA A 378 5.82 5.92 16.52
C ALA A 378 4.44 5.67 15.88
N GLU A 379 4.42 5.28 14.60
CA GLU A 379 3.17 4.91 13.91
C GLU A 379 2.50 3.69 14.55
N TRP A 380 3.26 2.66 14.93
CA TRP A 380 2.68 1.49 15.63
C TRP A 380 2.12 1.83 17.01
N ALA A 381 2.80 2.68 17.77
CA ALA A 381 2.30 3.15 19.06
C ALA A 381 0.97 3.90 18.88
N GLN A 382 0.86 4.75 17.85
CA GLN A 382 -0.38 5.45 17.54
C GLN A 382 -1.51 4.49 17.15
N ILE A 383 -1.24 3.50 16.29
CA ILE A 383 -2.22 2.47 15.90
C ILE A 383 -2.72 1.67 17.11
N ALA A 384 -1.84 1.36 18.07
CA ALA A 384 -2.22 0.61 19.27
C ALA A 384 -3.13 1.41 20.22
N VAL A 385 -3.01 2.74 20.24
CA VAL A 385 -3.82 3.64 21.09
C VAL A 385 -5.22 3.85 20.52
N VAL A 386 -5.38 3.94 19.20
CA VAL A 386 -6.69 4.13 18.59
C VAL A 386 -7.50 2.84 18.69
N ARG A 387 -8.31 2.75 19.74
CA ARG A 387 -9.30 1.68 19.89
C ARG A 387 -10.27 1.72 18.69
N PRO A 388 -10.70 0.58 18.14
CA PRO A 388 -11.91 0.58 17.32
C PRO A 388 -13.03 1.22 18.17
N PRO A 389 -13.94 2.01 17.57
CA PRO A 389 -15.10 2.49 18.31
C PRO A 389 -15.73 1.26 18.97
N SER A 390 -15.74 1.23 20.30
CA SER A 390 -16.48 0.22 21.04
C SER A 390 -17.87 0.14 20.44
N GLY A 391 -18.43 -1.07 20.27
CA GLY A 391 -19.76 -1.27 19.69
C GLY A 391 -20.90 -0.55 20.43
N ASP A 392 -20.60 0.14 21.53
CA ASP A 392 -21.44 1.20 22.07
C ASP A 392 -21.62 2.31 21.05
N SER A 393 -22.87 2.55 20.65
CA SER A 393 -23.24 3.77 19.95
C SER A 393 -22.67 4.96 20.72
N ALA A 394 -21.79 5.74 20.07
CA ALA A 394 -21.31 6.97 20.67
C ALA A 394 -22.51 7.76 21.23
N PRO A 395 -22.44 8.29 22.46
CA PRO A 395 -23.57 8.99 23.06
C PRO A 395 -24.05 10.07 22.09
N ARG A 396 -25.37 10.29 22.01
CA ARG A 396 -25.90 11.31 21.11
C ARG A 396 -25.27 12.67 21.44
N LEU A 397 -24.91 13.42 20.41
CA LEU A 397 -24.39 14.79 20.56
C LEU A 397 -25.41 15.62 21.36
N PRO A 398 -25.02 16.22 22.50
CA PRO A 398 -25.96 16.94 23.35
C PRO A 398 -26.27 18.33 22.76
N MET A 399 -27.30 18.41 21.92
CA MET A 399 -27.60 19.60 21.11
C MET A 399 -27.81 20.91 21.89
N HIS A 400 -28.13 20.82 23.17
CA HIS A 400 -28.48 21.94 24.04
C HIS A 400 -27.49 22.17 25.19
N ASP A 401 -26.47 21.32 25.34
CA ASP A 401 -25.47 21.46 26.40
C ASP A 401 -24.17 22.02 25.83
N PRO A 402 -23.44 22.83 26.62
CA PRO A 402 -22.19 23.39 26.15
C PRO A 402 -21.13 22.31 25.95
N ILE A 403 -20.34 22.47 24.89
CA ILE A 403 -19.24 21.61 24.48
C ILE A 403 -17.97 22.44 24.29
N ARG A 404 -16.81 21.79 24.38
CA ARG A 404 -15.49 22.41 24.10
C ARG A 404 -14.56 21.43 23.42
N LEU A 405 -13.48 21.93 22.84
CA LEU A 405 -12.37 21.08 22.39
C LEU A 405 -11.72 20.37 23.59
N ALA A 406 -11.43 19.08 23.43
CA ALA A 406 -10.70 18.29 24.39
C ALA A 406 -9.30 18.89 24.61
N ARG A 407 -8.78 18.78 25.85
CA ARG A 407 -7.49 19.38 26.24
C ARG A 407 -6.30 18.83 25.46
N ASP A 408 -6.39 17.58 25.01
CA ASP A 408 -5.33 16.90 24.27
C ASP A 408 -5.39 17.18 22.75
N ALA A 409 -6.24 18.12 22.32
CA ALA A 409 -6.35 18.55 20.94
C ALA A 409 -5.24 19.56 20.62
N GLU A 410 -4.34 19.20 19.72
CA GLU A 410 -3.21 20.02 19.31
C GLU A 410 -3.30 20.38 17.82
N ILE A 411 -2.75 21.54 17.45
CA ILE A 411 -2.58 21.93 16.06
C ILE A 411 -1.13 21.75 15.66
N VAL A 412 -0.90 20.85 14.70
CA VAL A 412 0.42 20.56 14.14
C VAL A 412 0.47 20.91 12.66
N VAL A 413 1.67 21.04 12.10
CA VAL A 413 1.85 21.29 10.67
C VAL A 413 2.30 20.03 9.97
N VAL A 414 1.52 19.58 8.98
CA VAL A 414 1.80 18.35 8.23
C VAL A 414 1.84 18.60 6.73
N PRO A 415 2.69 17.88 5.97
CA PRO A 415 2.67 17.94 4.52
C PRO A 415 1.41 17.26 3.97
N CYS A 416 0.68 17.97 3.11
CA CYS A 416 -0.51 17.45 2.42
C CYS A 416 -0.35 17.59 0.91
N ALA A 417 -0.90 16.64 0.15
CA ALA A 417 -1.08 16.83 -1.28
C ALA A 417 -2.28 17.76 -1.52
N THR A 418 -2.02 18.96 -2.05
CA THR A 418 -3.02 19.96 -2.39
C THR A 418 -2.90 20.25 -3.89
N GLY A 419 -3.86 19.76 -4.67
CA GLY A 419 -3.73 19.69 -6.13
C GLY A 419 -2.53 18.84 -6.53
N ASP A 420 -1.63 19.42 -7.33
CA ASP A 420 -0.43 18.74 -7.87
C ASP A 420 0.86 19.00 -7.08
N ARG A 421 0.77 19.63 -5.90
CA ARG A 421 1.91 19.95 -5.06
C ARG A 421 1.71 19.51 -3.61
N VAL A 422 2.82 19.32 -2.91
CA VAL A 422 2.85 19.16 -1.46
C VAL A 422 2.88 20.55 -0.81
N ILE A 423 1.92 20.83 0.06
CA ILE A 423 1.79 22.08 0.80
C ILE A 423 1.71 21.76 2.30
N ALA A 424 2.32 22.62 3.12
CA ALA A 424 2.21 22.51 4.57
C ALA A 424 0.84 23.00 5.01
N HIS A 425 0.07 22.15 5.68
CA HIS A 425 -1.23 22.51 6.22
C HIS A 425 -1.25 22.35 7.75
N PRO A 426 -1.93 23.26 8.47
CA PRO A 426 -2.27 23.01 9.86
C PRO A 426 -3.27 21.84 9.92
N ALA A 427 -3.06 20.96 10.89
CA ALA A 427 -3.84 19.75 11.10
C ALA A 427 -4.15 19.58 12.58
N LEU A 428 -5.34 19.05 12.84
CA LEU A 428 -5.74 18.64 14.18
C LEU A 428 -5.09 17.30 14.52
N GLN A 429 -4.34 17.26 15.61
CA GLN A 429 -3.80 16.06 16.24
C GLN A 429 -4.54 15.80 17.56
N HIS A 430 -4.86 14.54 17.82
CA HIS A 430 -5.52 14.10 19.04
C HIS A 430 -5.26 12.60 19.26
N PRO A 431 -5.16 12.10 20.50
CA PRO A 431 -4.94 10.67 20.77
C PRO A 431 -5.99 9.72 20.18
N ASN A 432 -7.23 10.19 19.98
CA ASN A 432 -8.30 9.41 19.36
C ASN A 432 -8.36 9.51 17.82
N LEU A 433 -7.41 10.22 17.21
CA LEU A 433 -7.26 10.29 15.76
C LEU A 433 -6.14 9.35 15.31
N ASP A 434 -6.43 8.56 14.28
CA ASP A 434 -5.47 7.65 13.65
C ASP A 434 -4.24 8.37 13.09
N ARG A 435 -4.36 9.65 12.78
CA ARG A 435 -3.33 10.55 12.26
C ARG A 435 -3.80 12.00 12.38
N PRO A 436 -2.90 12.99 12.30
CA PRO A 436 -3.30 14.38 12.16
C PRO A 436 -4.22 14.61 10.96
N VAL A 437 -5.30 15.37 11.15
CA VAL A 437 -6.34 15.64 10.14
C VAL A 437 -6.29 17.12 9.73
N ALA A 438 -5.75 17.38 8.53
CA ALA A 438 -5.76 18.72 7.93
C ALA A 438 -7.09 19.05 7.25
N PHE A 439 -7.75 18.05 6.66
CA PHE A 439 -8.99 18.20 5.89
C PHE A 439 -10.04 17.20 6.35
N TRP A 440 -11.28 17.64 6.45
CA TRP A 440 -12.46 16.81 6.67
C TRP A 440 -13.43 17.05 5.51
N ASP A 441 -13.77 15.98 4.78
CA ASP A 441 -14.64 16.03 3.60
C ASP A 441 -14.22 17.09 2.56
N GLY A 442 -12.90 17.19 2.31
CA GLY A 442 -12.31 18.16 1.37
C GLY A 442 -12.17 19.59 1.90
N VAL A 443 -12.69 19.90 3.08
CA VAL A 443 -12.61 21.24 3.69
C VAL A 443 -11.49 21.28 4.72
N ALA A 444 -10.70 22.36 4.75
CA ALA A 444 -9.65 22.55 5.75
C ALA A 444 -10.25 22.60 7.16
N LEU A 445 -9.81 21.71 8.05
CA LEU A 445 -10.44 21.49 9.35
C LEU A 445 -10.11 22.60 10.35
N VAL A 446 -8.83 23.00 10.45
CA VAL A 446 -8.37 23.94 11.48
C VAL A 446 -9.09 25.29 11.45
N PRO A 447 -9.35 25.92 10.28
CA PRO A 447 -10.14 27.14 10.21
C PRO A 447 -11.55 27.01 10.82
N LEU A 448 -12.16 25.81 10.75
CA LEU A 448 -13.49 25.53 11.30
C LEU A 448 -13.46 25.39 12.83
N LEU A 449 -12.33 24.95 13.39
CA LEU A 449 -12.17 24.82 14.84
C LEU A 449 -12.20 26.17 15.57
N GLY A 450 -11.89 27.27 14.86
CA GLY A 450 -12.03 28.62 15.43
C GLY A 450 -13.47 28.97 15.83
N ALA A 451 -14.48 28.37 15.18
CA ALA A 451 -15.88 28.52 15.60
C ALA A 451 -16.16 27.77 16.91
N LEU A 452 -15.56 26.58 17.10
CA LEU A 452 -15.65 25.78 18.34
C LEU A 452 -15.06 26.49 19.55
N MET A 453 -14.07 27.37 19.35
CA MET A 453 -13.52 28.18 20.44
C MET A 453 -14.43 29.35 20.84
N ARG A 454 -15.35 29.77 19.95
CA ARG A 454 -16.21 30.96 20.14
C ARG A 454 -17.62 30.62 20.61
N ALA A 455 -18.19 29.49 20.19
CA ALA A 455 -19.53 29.08 20.55
C ALA A 455 -19.49 27.80 21.39
N ALA A 456 -20.29 27.78 22.46
CA ALA A 456 -20.36 26.63 23.36
C ALA A 456 -21.45 25.64 22.96
N LEU A 457 -22.52 26.07 22.28
CA LEU A 457 -23.67 25.20 21.99
C LEU A 457 -23.57 24.56 20.59
N PRO A 458 -23.82 23.25 20.44
CA PRO A 458 -23.79 22.57 19.14
C PRO A 458 -24.68 23.20 18.06
N LEU A 459 -25.86 23.69 18.43
CA LEU A 459 -26.79 24.30 17.47
C LEU A 459 -26.24 25.61 16.90
N GLU A 460 -25.63 26.44 17.74
CA GLU A 460 -24.96 27.69 17.33
C GLU A 460 -23.76 27.40 16.45
N LEU A 461 -23.01 26.34 16.76
CA LEU A 461 -21.86 25.89 15.98
C LEU A 461 -22.26 25.45 14.57
N ILE A 462 -23.31 24.64 14.45
CA ILE A 462 -23.85 24.25 13.14
C ILE A 462 -24.28 25.50 12.34
N GLY A 463 -24.93 26.46 13.00
CA GLY A 463 -25.30 27.73 12.38
C GLY A 463 -24.08 28.55 11.92
N SER A 464 -23.06 28.68 12.77
CA SER A 464 -21.83 29.42 12.47
C SER A 464 -21.02 28.78 11.34
N LEU A 465 -20.98 27.44 11.27
CA LEU A 465 -20.34 26.69 10.19
C LEU A 465 -21.09 26.79 8.86
N GLY A 466 -22.36 27.21 8.89
CA GLY A 466 -23.21 27.40 7.69
C GLY A 466 -22.66 28.40 6.67
N GLY A 467 -21.74 29.28 7.08
CA GLY A 467 -21.01 30.16 6.16
C GLY A 467 -19.93 29.48 5.33
N SER A 468 -19.47 28.29 5.74
CA SER A 468 -18.35 27.56 5.11
C SER A 468 -18.76 26.21 4.51
N MET A 469 -19.92 25.67 4.88
CA MET A 469 -20.43 24.39 4.39
C MET A 469 -21.95 24.25 4.57
N GLU A 470 -22.54 23.27 3.89
CA GLU A 470 -23.95 22.96 4.07
C GLU A 470 -24.27 22.55 5.53
N PRO A 471 -25.45 22.91 6.08
CA PRO A 471 -25.84 22.59 7.45
C PRO A 471 -25.75 21.09 7.78
N ALA A 472 -26.09 20.22 6.83
CA ALA A 472 -25.97 18.77 7.00
C ALA A 472 -24.51 18.32 7.17
N SER A 473 -23.58 18.93 6.43
CA SER A 473 -22.14 18.68 6.55
C SER A 473 -21.59 19.21 7.87
N ALA A 474 -22.02 20.40 8.31
CA ALA A 474 -21.65 20.95 9.61
C ALA A 474 -22.08 20.04 10.76
N ARG A 475 -23.30 19.50 10.69
CA ARG A 475 -23.81 18.51 11.64
C ARG A 475 -22.96 17.24 11.64
N ARG A 476 -22.67 16.67 10.47
CA ARG A 476 -21.82 15.47 10.35
C ARG A 476 -20.41 15.69 10.89
N LEU A 477 -19.82 16.87 10.67
CA LEU A 477 -18.52 17.23 11.22
C LEU A 477 -18.56 17.24 12.74
N LEU A 478 -19.58 17.85 13.33
CA LEU A 478 -19.70 17.94 14.78
C LEU A 478 -19.97 16.57 15.42
N GLU A 479 -20.84 15.78 14.80
CA GLU A 479 -21.07 14.37 15.18
C GLU A 479 -19.78 13.55 15.08
N TRP A 480 -18.97 13.77 14.05
CA TRP A 480 -17.66 13.11 13.90
C TRP A 480 -16.69 13.52 15.02
N LEU A 481 -16.51 14.81 15.27
CA LEU A 481 -15.65 15.33 16.34
C LEU A 481 -16.06 14.77 17.71
N TRP A 482 -17.37 14.72 17.97
CA TRP A 482 -17.94 14.15 19.18
C TRP A 482 -17.71 12.64 19.29
N SER A 483 -17.95 11.89 18.20
CA SER A 483 -17.73 10.43 18.17
C SER A 483 -16.27 10.05 18.45
N LYS A 484 -15.34 10.93 18.05
CA LYS A 484 -13.91 10.80 18.30
C LYS A 484 -13.47 11.39 19.64
N ARG A 485 -14.40 11.93 20.44
CA ARG A 485 -14.12 12.64 21.71
C ARG A 485 -13.05 13.72 21.57
N ILE A 486 -13.02 14.36 20.41
CA ILE A 486 -12.21 15.56 20.16
C ILE A 486 -12.92 16.78 20.75
N VAL A 487 -14.24 16.68 20.88
CA VAL A 487 -15.09 17.62 21.57
C VAL A 487 -15.72 16.89 22.75
N GLU A 488 -15.79 17.56 23.90
CA GLU A 488 -16.27 17.03 25.17
C GLU A 488 -17.28 17.97 25.83
N PRO A 489 -18.13 17.50 26.76
CA PRO A 489 -18.99 18.37 27.56
C PRO A 489 -18.19 19.46 28.27
N ALA A 490 -18.73 20.68 28.28
CA ALA A 490 -18.22 21.80 29.07
C ALA A 490 -19.23 22.15 30.17
N ALA A 491 -18.76 22.78 31.25
CA ALA A 491 -19.64 23.49 32.17
C ALA A 491 -19.93 24.89 31.61
N PHE A 492 -21.13 25.43 31.89
CA PHE A 492 -21.44 26.82 31.57
C PHE A 492 -20.37 27.77 32.14
N GLY A 493 -19.71 28.55 31.28
CA GLY A 493 -18.67 29.52 31.67
C GLY A 493 -17.22 29.02 31.71
N ALA A 494 -16.92 27.81 31.25
CA ALA A 494 -15.58 27.22 31.35
C ALA A 494 -14.53 27.66 30.29
N ASN A 495 -14.85 28.63 29.42
CA ASN A 495 -13.88 29.19 28.47
C ASN A 495 -12.98 30.23 29.16
N ALA A 496 -12.17 29.79 30.12
CA ALA A 496 -10.98 30.53 30.51
C ALA A 496 -9.87 30.18 29.50
N CYS A 497 -9.42 31.21 28.78
CA CYS A 497 -8.29 31.22 27.86
C CYS A 497 -7.09 30.41 28.39
N PRO A 498 -6.34 29.65 27.58
CA PRO A 498 -4.98 29.29 27.96
C PRO A 498 -4.16 30.58 27.99
N THR A 499 -3.89 31.09 29.18
CA THR A 499 -2.97 32.20 29.37
C THR A 499 -1.54 31.75 29.11
N SER A 500 -0.93 32.42 28.12
CA SER A 500 0.49 32.54 27.74
C SER A 500 1.24 31.28 27.27
#